data_AF-A0A3D1P524-F1
#
_entry.id   AF-A0A3D1P524-F1
#
_cell.length_a   1.000
_cell.length_b   1.000
_cell.length_c   1.000
_cell.angle_alpha   90.00
_cell.angle_beta   90.00
_cell.angle_gamma   90.00
#
_symmetry.space_group_name_H-M   'P 1'
#
loop_
_entity.id
_entity.type
_entity.pdbx_description
1 polymer ?
#
loop_
_entity_poly.entity_id
_entity_poly.type
_entity_poly.pdbx_seq_one_letter_code
_entity_poly.pdbx_strand_id
1 'polypeptide(L)'
;MLSAPLAGEEVPLPDAGWKAVGVFRDVCLATRGKGMDAAVAAILAQRGIKEGPNLPGYGTRAAPMRTFEDAAGREYLIRPGKRGRYGCFVVQPTSPADTAGLLSGSVKAALDATEGLTAKSSKEKKQTYFEWSISGSKDDIRMTPNSGVGGILINLEVY
;
A
#
# COMPACT_ATOMS: atom_id res chain seq x y z
N MET A 1 -16.11 -29.52 -40.38
CA MET A 1 -16.30 -29.13 -38.97
C MET A 1 -15.22 -28.12 -38.65
N LEU A 2 -15.57 -26.83 -38.52
CA LEU A 2 -14.62 -25.76 -38.23
C LEU A 2 -14.47 -25.66 -36.71
N SER A 3 -13.25 -25.87 -36.21
CA SER A 3 -12.88 -25.65 -34.82
C SER A 3 -13.08 -24.18 -34.45
N ALA A 4 -13.83 -23.92 -33.39
CA ALA A 4 -13.87 -22.60 -32.76
C ALA A 4 -12.46 -22.27 -32.23
N PRO A 5 -11.98 -21.02 -32.37
CA PRO A 5 -10.75 -20.61 -31.71
C PRO A 5 -10.98 -20.67 -30.20
N LEU A 6 -10.09 -21.38 -29.51
CA LEU A 6 -9.94 -21.31 -28.06
C LEU A 6 -9.87 -19.83 -27.68
N ALA A 7 -10.77 -19.40 -26.80
CA ALA A 7 -10.67 -18.11 -26.15
C ALA A 7 -9.24 -17.96 -25.65
N GLY A 8 -8.52 -16.96 -26.18
CA GLY A 8 -7.18 -16.65 -25.72
C GLY A 8 -7.24 -16.51 -24.21
N GLU A 9 -6.34 -17.19 -23.51
CA GLU A 9 -6.06 -16.89 -22.10
C GLU A 9 -5.97 -15.37 -21.97
N GLU A 10 -6.87 -14.78 -21.20
CA GLU A 10 -6.70 -13.42 -20.71
C GLU A 10 -5.40 -13.43 -19.93
N VAL A 11 -4.32 -12.99 -20.57
CA VAL A 11 -3.11 -12.57 -19.88
C VAL A 11 -3.59 -11.47 -18.95
N PRO A 12 -3.57 -11.65 -17.61
CA PRO A 12 -4.06 -10.63 -16.71
C PRO A 12 -3.25 -9.38 -17.00
N LEU A 13 -3.96 -8.30 -17.34
CA LEU A 13 -3.39 -6.95 -17.45
C LEU A 13 -2.37 -6.76 -16.32
N PRO A 14 -1.20 -6.11 -16.54
CA PRO A 14 -0.27 -5.83 -15.47
C PRO A 14 -1.03 -5.11 -14.36
N ASP A 15 -1.27 -5.88 -13.30
CA ASP A 15 -2.42 -5.66 -12.45
C ASP A 15 -2.21 -4.35 -11.68
N ALA A 16 -3.22 -3.47 -11.66
CA ALA A 16 -3.11 -2.22 -10.93
C ALA A 16 -2.73 -2.46 -9.45
N GLY A 17 -3.09 -3.62 -8.89
CA GLY A 17 -2.60 -4.08 -7.60
C GLY A 17 -1.11 -4.45 -7.56
N TRP A 18 -0.57 -5.16 -8.55
CA TRP A 18 0.88 -5.43 -8.63
C TRP A 18 1.69 -4.14 -8.75
N LYS A 19 1.16 -3.14 -9.46
CA LYS A 19 1.79 -1.81 -9.52
C LYS A 19 1.78 -1.10 -8.16
N ALA A 20 0.65 -1.14 -7.44
CA ALA A 20 0.55 -0.54 -6.11
C ALA A 20 1.48 -1.23 -5.09
N VAL A 21 1.51 -2.57 -5.10
CA VAL A 21 2.38 -3.37 -4.22
C VAL A 21 3.85 -3.21 -4.58
N GLY A 22 4.18 -3.12 -5.87
CA GLY A 22 5.55 -2.86 -6.32
C GLY A 22 6.10 -1.55 -5.77
N VAL A 23 5.32 -0.46 -5.85
CA VAL A 23 5.68 0.83 -5.26
C VAL A 23 5.83 0.74 -3.74
N PHE A 24 4.89 0.10 -3.07
CA PHE A 24 4.97 -0.12 -1.62
C PHE A 24 6.22 -0.92 -1.24
N ARG A 25 6.60 -1.94 -2.02
CA ARG A 25 7.80 -2.73 -1.79
C ARG A 25 9.07 -1.91 -1.98
N ASP A 26 9.18 -1.21 -3.10
CA ASP A 26 10.38 -0.49 -3.50
C ASP A 26 10.65 0.74 -2.62
N VAL A 27 9.62 1.24 -1.93
CA VAL A 27 9.73 2.34 -0.97
C VAL A 27 9.62 1.80 0.46
N CYS A 28 8.42 1.45 0.91
CA CYS A 28 8.15 1.18 2.32
C CYS A 28 8.91 -0.05 2.83
N LEU A 29 8.84 -1.19 2.12
CA LEU A 29 9.54 -2.41 2.56
C LEU A 29 11.06 -2.30 2.38
N ALA A 30 11.54 -1.67 1.31
CA ALA A 30 12.97 -1.51 1.03
C ALA A 30 13.69 -0.60 2.05
N THR A 31 12.96 0.33 2.69
CA THR A 31 13.50 1.20 3.74
C THR A 31 13.17 0.74 5.16
N ARG A 32 12.52 -0.42 5.32
CA ARG A 32 12.20 -1.01 6.63
C ARG A 32 13.47 -1.15 7.47
N GLY A 33 13.40 -0.69 8.73
CA GLY A 33 14.52 -0.72 9.68
C GLY A 33 15.62 0.34 9.43
N LYS A 34 15.53 1.14 8.35
CA LYS A 34 16.48 2.24 8.06
C LYS A 34 16.04 3.60 8.62
N GLY A 35 14.85 3.64 9.23
CA GLY A 35 14.25 4.85 9.79
C GLY A 35 13.42 5.66 8.80
N MET A 36 12.70 6.64 9.34
CA MET A 36 11.75 7.47 8.60
C MET A 36 12.42 8.30 7.49
N ASP A 37 13.60 8.86 7.76
CA ASP A 37 14.30 9.73 6.81
C ASP A 37 14.73 8.98 5.54
N ALA A 38 15.09 7.70 5.68
CA ALA A 38 15.40 6.83 4.54
C ALA A 38 14.15 6.60 3.67
N ALA A 39 12.98 6.39 4.29
CA ALA A 39 11.71 6.23 3.57
C ALA A 39 11.34 7.51 2.80
N VAL A 40 11.47 8.68 3.44
CA VAL A 40 11.25 9.98 2.79
C VAL A 40 12.20 10.17 1.62
N ALA A 41 13.49 9.91 1.80
CA ALA A 41 14.48 10.03 0.73
C ALA A 41 14.16 9.10 -0.46
N ALA A 42 13.71 7.88 -0.19
CA ALA A 42 13.30 6.93 -1.22
C ALA A 42 12.06 7.40 -2.00
N ILE A 43 11.08 8.03 -1.32
CA ILE A 43 9.91 8.64 -1.98
C ILE A 43 10.37 9.80 -2.87
N LEU A 44 11.16 10.73 -2.34
CA LEU A 44 11.62 11.91 -3.08
C LEU A 44 12.52 11.57 -4.27
N ALA A 45 13.18 10.41 -4.25
CA ALA A 45 13.96 9.91 -5.38
C ALA A 45 13.10 9.41 -6.56
N GLN A 46 11.81 9.14 -6.35
CA GLN A 46 10.90 8.74 -7.43
C GLN A 46 10.64 9.92 -8.38
N ARG A 47 10.64 9.64 -9.67
CA ARG A 47 10.50 10.67 -10.71
C ARG A 47 9.14 11.36 -10.61
N GLY A 48 9.16 12.69 -10.52
CA GLY A 48 7.94 13.51 -10.59
C GLY A 48 7.14 13.56 -9.29
N ILE A 49 7.72 13.12 -8.17
CA ILE A 49 7.14 13.34 -6.84
C ILE A 49 7.22 14.80 -6.44
N LYS A 50 6.15 15.28 -5.82
CA LYS A 50 6.08 16.56 -5.11
C LYS A 50 5.61 16.33 -3.68
N GLU A 51 6.22 17.03 -2.73
CA GLU A 51 5.73 17.03 -1.36
C GLU A 51 4.45 17.88 -1.28
N GLY A 52 3.40 17.31 -0.73
CA GLY A 52 2.10 17.94 -0.52
C GLY A 52 2.02 18.63 0.85
N PRO A 53 0.84 19.17 1.19
CA PRO A 53 0.61 19.71 2.52
C PRO A 53 0.63 18.61 3.59
N ASN A 54 1.21 18.91 4.75
CA ASN A 54 1.18 17.99 5.88
C ASN A 54 -0.26 17.78 6.37
N LEU A 55 -0.61 16.51 6.65
CA LEU A 55 -1.89 16.15 7.24
C LEU A 55 -1.77 16.06 8.78
N PRO A 56 -2.87 16.28 9.52
CA PRO A 56 -2.89 16.08 10.96
C PRO A 56 -2.46 14.65 11.33
N GLY A 57 -1.62 14.50 12.36
CA GLY A 57 -1.32 13.19 12.92
C GLY A 57 -2.53 12.57 13.63
N TYR A 58 -2.55 11.25 13.78
CA TYR A 58 -3.60 10.57 14.54
C TYR A 58 -3.40 10.73 16.06
N GLY A 59 -4.27 11.52 16.68
CA GLY A 59 -4.28 11.77 18.13
C GLY A 59 -3.72 13.13 18.53
N THR A 60 -3.96 13.54 19.77
CA THR A 60 -3.77 14.93 20.27
C THR A 60 -2.31 15.41 20.37
N ARG A 61 -1.32 14.55 20.15
CA ARG A 61 0.12 14.88 20.16
C ARG A 61 0.92 14.13 19.09
N ALA A 62 0.26 13.62 18.06
CA ALA A 62 0.95 12.96 16.97
C ALA A 62 1.62 14.02 16.08
N ALA A 63 2.86 13.77 15.69
CA ALA A 63 3.51 14.61 14.70
C ALA A 63 2.75 14.52 13.36
N PRO A 64 2.75 15.62 12.57
CA PRO A 64 2.03 15.65 11.30
C PRO A 64 2.49 14.53 10.36
N MET A 65 1.55 14.01 9.58
CA MET A 65 1.86 13.10 8.49
C MET A 65 2.35 13.90 7.30
N ARG A 66 3.45 13.47 6.69
CA ARG A 66 3.96 14.06 5.46
C ARG A 66 3.31 13.38 4.28
N THR A 67 2.90 14.16 3.28
CA THR A 67 2.26 13.65 2.06
C THR A 67 3.15 13.92 0.86
N PHE A 68 3.13 13.02 -0.11
CA PHE A 68 3.84 13.17 -1.36
C PHE A 68 2.96 12.67 -2.47
N GLU A 69 2.90 13.38 -3.59
CA GLU A 69 2.05 13.01 -4.72
C GLU A 69 2.91 12.87 -5.97
N ASP A 70 2.62 11.86 -6.79
CA ASP A 70 3.21 11.78 -8.13
C ASP A 70 2.30 12.39 -9.20
N ALA A 71 2.83 12.57 -10.41
CA ALA A 71 2.07 13.11 -11.53
C ALA A 71 0.86 12.24 -11.96
N ALA A 72 0.74 11.01 -11.46
CA ALA A 72 -0.36 10.10 -11.71
C ALA A 72 -1.43 10.13 -10.60
N GLY A 73 -1.32 11.05 -9.63
CA GLY A 73 -2.27 11.21 -8.53
C GLY A 73 -2.13 10.15 -7.42
N ARG A 74 -1.01 9.41 -7.37
CA ARG A 74 -0.73 8.48 -6.27
C ARG A 74 -0.16 9.25 -5.10
N GLU A 75 -0.74 9.06 -3.92
CA GLU A 75 -0.28 9.70 -2.70
C GLU A 75 0.52 8.74 -1.82
N TYR A 76 1.67 9.18 -1.36
CA TYR A 76 2.45 8.55 -0.32
C TYR A 76 2.21 9.31 0.97
N LEU A 77 2.07 8.58 2.07
CA LEU A 77 2.07 9.20 3.39
C LEU A 77 3.20 8.61 4.22
N ILE A 78 3.83 9.45 5.04
CA ILE A 78 4.77 9.03 6.07
C ILE A 78 4.26 9.56 7.40
N ARG A 79 3.97 8.65 8.33
CA ARG A 79 3.50 8.98 9.69
C ARG A 79 4.58 8.67 10.71
N PRO A 80 5.12 9.65 11.42
CA PRO A 80 5.99 9.39 12.57
C PRO A 80 5.21 8.68 13.69
N GLY A 81 5.78 7.60 14.20
CA GLY A 81 5.27 6.84 15.35
C GLY A 81 6.08 7.10 16.62
N LYS A 82 5.68 6.47 17.73
CA LYS A 82 6.43 6.55 19.00
C LYS A 82 7.66 5.64 18.94
N ARG A 83 8.78 6.08 19.53
CA ARG A 83 10.02 5.28 19.69
C ARG A 83 10.69 4.87 18.37
N GLY A 84 10.80 5.80 17.40
CA GLY A 84 11.47 5.54 16.11
C GLY A 84 10.66 4.74 15.10
N ARG A 85 9.48 4.27 15.49
CA ARG A 85 8.48 3.64 14.62
C ARG A 85 7.95 4.64 13.59
N TYR A 86 7.57 4.18 12.42
CA TYR A 86 6.87 5.01 11.43
C TYR A 86 5.90 4.15 10.60
N GLY A 87 4.85 4.80 10.10
CA GLY A 87 3.94 4.26 9.09
C GLY A 87 4.35 4.75 7.71
N CYS A 88 4.44 3.85 6.74
CA CYS A 88 4.63 4.20 5.33
C CYS A 88 3.43 3.72 4.53
N PHE A 89 2.85 4.64 3.76
CA PHE A 89 1.56 4.44 3.11
C PHE A 89 1.65 4.69 1.61
N VAL A 90 0.95 3.87 0.85
CA VAL A 90 0.64 4.13 -0.57
C VAL A 90 -0.88 4.17 -0.69
N VAL A 91 -1.40 5.29 -1.20
CA VAL A 91 -2.79 5.48 -1.57
C VAL A 91 -2.91 5.36 -3.07
N GLN A 92 -3.64 4.34 -3.50
CA GLN A 92 -4.03 4.19 -4.89
C GLN A 92 -5.44 4.76 -5.07
N PRO A 93 -5.63 5.83 -5.86
CA PRO A 93 -6.95 6.33 -6.18
C PRO A 93 -7.79 5.24 -6.83
N THR A 94 -9.03 5.10 -6.38
CA THR A 94 -10.05 4.30 -7.04
C THR A 94 -10.80 5.19 -8.02
N SER A 95 -10.79 4.85 -9.30
CA SER A 95 -11.68 5.45 -10.31
C SER A 95 -13.14 5.09 -10.00
N PRO A 96 -14.14 5.92 -10.37
CA PRO A 96 -15.54 5.52 -10.35
C PRO A 96 -15.84 4.27 -11.21
N ALA A 97 -14.98 3.97 -12.19
CA ALA A 97 -15.05 2.76 -13.00
C ALA A 97 -14.45 1.52 -12.31
N ASP A 98 -13.70 1.70 -11.21
CA ASP A 98 -13.21 0.60 -10.39
C ASP A 98 -14.39 0.08 -9.57
N THR A 99 -15.07 -0.95 -10.07
CA THR A 99 -16.05 -1.69 -9.26
C THR A 99 -15.39 -2.09 -7.94
N ALA A 100 -16.00 -1.68 -6.82
CA ALA A 100 -15.44 -1.53 -5.47
C ALA A 100 -14.76 -2.76 -4.81
N GLY A 101 -14.62 -3.88 -5.54
CA GLY A 101 -13.93 -5.10 -5.11
C GLY A 101 -12.78 -5.57 -6.00
N LEU A 102 -12.69 -5.13 -7.26
CA LEU A 102 -11.68 -5.66 -8.20
C LEU A 102 -10.27 -5.16 -7.86
N LEU A 103 -10.11 -3.85 -7.68
CA LEU A 103 -8.81 -3.28 -7.35
C LEU A 103 -8.31 -3.71 -5.96
N SER A 104 -9.22 -3.79 -4.97
CA SER A 104 -8.87 -4.24 -3.62
C SER A 104 -8.53 -5.74 -3.57
N GLY A 105 -9.26 -6.58 -4.32
CA GLY A 105 -8.95 -7.99 -4.49
C GLY A 105 -7.60 -8.22 -5.18
N SER A 106 -7.31 -7.43 -6.21
CA SER A 106 -6.04 -7.40 -6.92
C SER A 106 -4.85 -7.04 -6.01
N VAL A 107 -4.93 -5.92 -5.27
CA VAL A 107 -3.88 -5.51 -4.33
C VAL A 107 -3.67 -6.58 -3.26
N LYS A 108 -4.75 -7.17 -2.74
CA LYS A 108 -4.67 -8.27 -1.78
C LYS A 108 -3.92 -9.47 -2.36
N ALA A 109 -4.27 -9.90 -3.57
CA ALA A 109 -3.63 -11.03 -4.23
C ALA A 109 -2.12 -10.79 -4.47
N ALA A 110 -1.75 -9.56 -4.85
CA ALA A 110 -0.35 -9.18 -5.00
C ALA A 110 0.42 -9.20 -3.66
N LEU A 111 -0.20 -8.74 -2.56
CA LEU A 111 0.38 -8.84 -1.22
C LEU A 111 0.50 -10.29 -0.73
N ASP A 112 -0.51 -11.13 -0.98
CA ASP A 112 -0.48 -12.56 -0.65
C ASP A 112 0.63 -13.31 -1.40
N ALA A 113 0.96 -12.87 -2.62
CA ALA A 113 2.02 -13.45 -3.45
C ALA A 113 3.42 -12.85 -3.17
N THR A 114 3.55 -11.86 -2.30
CA THR A 114 4.84 -11.22 -2.01
C THR A 114 5.65 -12.07 -1.03
N GLU A 115 6.87 -12.44 -1.42
CA GLU A 115 7.78 -13.27 -0.61
C GLU A 115 8.09 -12.62 0.76
N GLY A 116 8.15 -13.46 1.81
CA GLY A 116 8.43 -13.02 3.18
C GLY A 116 7.24 -12.41 3.92
N LEU A 117 6.07 -12.31 3.27
CA LEU A 117 4.81 -11.94 3.89
C LEU A 117 3.98 -13.17 4.21
N THR A 118 3.26 -13.14 5.33
CA THR A 118 2.33 -14.19 5.73
C THR A 118 1.02 -13.55 6.15
N ALA A 119 -0.08 -13.86 5.45
CA ALA A 119 -1.39 -13.33 5.77
C ALA A 119 -1.82 -13.75 7.19
N LYS A 120 -2.25 -12.79 8.00
CA LYS A 120 -2.88 -13.06 9.29
C LYS A 120 -4.34 -13.43 9.07
N SER A 121 -4.85 -14.44 9.77
CA SER A 121 -6.28 -14.74 9.74
C SER A 121 -7.06 -13.58 10.37
N SER A 122 -7.90 -12.91 9.58
CA SER A 122 -8.84 -11.94 10.15
C SER A 122 -9.88 -12.74 10.93
N LYS A 123 -9.95 -12.56 12.25
CA LYS A 123 -11.08 -13.09 13.03
C LYS A 123 -12.38 -12.55 12.40
N GLU A 124 -13.35 -13.44 12.17
CA GLU A 124 -14.65 -13.30 11.45
C GLU A 124 -15.57 -12.12 11.83
N LYS A 125 -15.06 -10.89 11.93
CA LYS A 125 -15.88 -9.70 12.17
C LYS A 125 -15.55 -8.67 11.11
N LYS A 126 -16.44 -8.57 10.11
CA LYS A 126 -16.53 -7.50 9.08
C LYS A 126 -15.15 -7.00 8.64
N GLN A 127 -14.53 -7.67 7.67
CA GLN A 127 -13.21 -7.29 7.12
C GLN A 127 -13.21 -5.83 6.63
N THR A 128 -12.80 -4.91 7.50
CA THR A 128 -12.52 -3.52 7.16
C THR A 128 -11.07 -3.34 6.71
N TYR A 129 -10.23 -4.35 6.90
CA TYR A 129 -8.83 -4.39 6.51
C TYR A 129 -8.32 -5.84 6.41
N PHE A 130 -7.15 -6.00 5.77
CA PHE A 130 -6.39 -7.25 5.67
C PHE A 130 -5.00 -7.02 6.27
N GLU A 131 -4.40 -8.05 6.88
CA GLU A 131 -3.09 -7.93 7.52
C GLU A 131 -2.13 -9.05 7.13
N TRP A 132 -0.84 -8.70 7.11
CA TRP A 132 0.27 -9.62 6.92
C TRP A 132 1.33 -9.39 8.00
N SER A 133 1.97 -10.47 8.46
CA SER A 133 3.21 -10.43 9.23
C SER A 133 4.41 -10.60 8.32
N ILE A 134 5.54 -10.00 8.70
CA ILE A 134 6.83 -10.20 8.03
C ILE A 134 7.63 -11.27 8.78
N SER A 135 8.12 -12.29 8.09
CA SER A 135 8.90 -13.37 8.70
C SER A 135 10.11 -12.82 9.48
N GLY A 136 10.25 -13.24 10.74
CA GLY A 136 11.35 -12.80 11.61
C GLY A 136 11.26 -11.36 12.12
N SER A 137 10.13 -10.65 11.91
CA SER A 137 9.92 -9.29 12.39
C SER A 137 8.64 -9.15 13.24
N LYS A 138 8.59 -8.10 14.06
CA LYS A 138 7.37 -7.62 14.73
C LYS A 138 6.58 -6.66 13.85
N ASP A 139 7.15 -6.23 12.73
CA ASP A 139 6.51 -5.36 11.75
C ASP A 139 5.29 -6.03 11.13
N ASP A 140 4.26 -5.23 10.86
CA ASP A 140 3.06 -5.69 10.18
C ASP A 140 2.64 -4.76 9.04
N ILE A 141 1.96 -5.38 8.08
CA ILE A 141 1.39 -4.70 6.93
C ILE A 141 -0.11 -4.79 7.07
N ARG A 142 -0.79 -3.66 6.92
CA ARG A 142 -2.25 -3.58 6.90
C ARG A 142 -2.71 -2.93 5.60
N MET A 143 -3.58 -3.60 4.87
CA MET A 143 -4.30 -3.02 3.75
C MET A 143 -5.73 -2.66 4.18
N THR A 144 -6.13 -1.40 4.03
CA THR A 144 -7.49 -0.93 4.28
C THR A 144 -8.14 -0.55 2.95
N PRO A 145 -9.09 -1.35 2.44
CA PRO A 145 -9.94 -0.95 1.32
C PRO A 145 -10.80 0.26 1.69
N ASN A 146 -11.02 1.19 0.75
CA ASN A 146 -11.86 2.37 0.94
C ASN A 146 -11.48 3.18 2.18
N SER A 147 -10.20 3.53 2.28
CA SER A 147 -9.67 4.24 3.43
C SER A 147 -10.30 5.64 3.57
N GLY A 148 -10.35 6.17 4.80
CA GLY A 148 -10.86 7.52 5.05
C GLY A 148 -10.05 8.66 4.40
N VAL A 149 -8.90 8.35 3.78
CA VAL A 149 -8.10 9.29 2.98
C VAL A 149 -8.40 9.17 1.47
N GLY A 150 -9.34 8.31 1.06
CA GLY A 150 -9.66 7.99 -0.33
C GLY A 150 -8.87 6.77 -0.84
N GLY A 151 -9.50 5.92 -1.66
CA GLY A 151 -8.84 4.78 -2.30
C GLY A 151 -8.38 3.64 -1.37
N ILE A 152 -7.36 2.89 -1.81
CA ILE A 152 -6.77 1.76 -1.08
C ILE A 152 -5.53 2.22 -0.34
N LEU A 153 -5.48 1.96 0.97
CA LEU A 153 -4.34 2.28 1.82
C LEU A 153 -3.55 1.02 2.16
N ILE A 154 -2.27 0.95 1.78
CA ILE A 154 -1.34 -0.10 2.23
C ILE A 154 -0.40 0.52 3.26
N ASN A 155 -0.45 0.08 4.51
CA ASN A 155 0.33 0.59 5.63
C ASN A 155 1.37 -0.43 6.08
N LEU A 156 2.64 -0.04 6.16
CA LEU A 156 3.67 -0.75 6.92
C LEU A 156 3.86 -0.08 8.27
N GLU A 157 3.58 -0.77 9.38
CA GLU A 157 3.99 -0.30 10.70
C GLU A 157 5.31 -0.96 11.10
N VAL A 158 6.34 -0.15 11.24
CA VAL A 158 7.68 -0.59 11.67
C VAL A 158 7.78 -0.47 13.20
N TYR A 159 8.16 -1.54 13.90
CA TYR A 159 8.17 -1.62 15.39
C TYR A 159 9.53 -1.49 16.05
#